data_AF-A0A131Z3J5-F1
#
_entry.id   AF-A0A131Z3J5-F1
#
_cell.length_a   1.000
_cell.length_b   1.000
_cell.length_c   1.000
_cell.angle_alpha   90.00
_cell.angle_beta   90.00
_cell.angle_gamma   90.00
#
_symmetry.space_group_name_H-M   'P 1'
#
loop_
_entity.id
_entity.type
_entity.pdbx_description
1 polymer ?
#
loop_
_entity_poly.entity_id
_entity_poly.type
_entity_poly.pdbx_seq_one_letter_code
_entity_poly.pdbx_strand_id
1 'polypeptide(L)'
;MEDMRDALMKTVKCNVLIVTWLDGARIPDYTRAASNTAMVGALLSRLLQAMIRTSNGRLSAENIHVIGFSLGGQAAGFCGRHFYNNTREKIGRITGLDPAGPLFEGTNVALSSSDAQYVDVIHTNAGWIFQYNFGMVGKAGHVDFYPNGGKGQPGCNNDVDLGCSHSRAIQLFIESLTSECPFAAYPCGSDWTHLVGRGDEADWWCSQKMGYWSKTQQGRGQFFLRTNDREPYCIKSTQTLIQDSSRKGPFPVPLR
;
A
#
# COMPACT_ATOMS: atom_id res chain seq x y z
N MET A 1 1.29 -10.23 10.19
CA MET A 1 2.09 -10.69 9.02
C MET A 1 1.84 -12.16 8.72
N GLU A 2 1.64 -13.03 9.71
CA GLU A 2 1.26 -14.43 9.48
C GLU A 2 -0.09 -14.56 8.74
N ASP A 3 -1.09 -13.77 9.12
CA ASP A 3 -2.37 -13.74 8.41
C ASP A 3 -2.22 -13.39 6.92
N MET A 4 -1.27 -12.51 6.58
CA MET A 4 -0.97 -12.17 5.18
C MET A 4 -0.31 -13.33 4.44
N ARG A 5 0.63 -14.04 5.08
CA ARG A 5 1.23 -15.27 4.52
C ARG A 5 0.13 -16.28 4.21
N ASP A 6 -0.76 -16.52 5.16
CA ASP A 6 -1.81 -17.53 5.03
C ASP A 6 -2.83 -17.14 3.96
N ALA A 7 -3.24 -15.87 3.91
CA ALA A 7 -4.10 -15.35 2.85
C ALA A 7 -3.45 -15.48 1.46
N LEU A 8 -2.16 -15.15 1.33
CA LEU A 8 -1.41 -15.29 0.08
C LEU A 8 -1.32 -16.76 -0.35
N MET A 9 -0.92 -17.65 0.54
CA MET A 9 -0.77 -19.08 0.22
C MET A 9 -2.11 -19.76 -0.12
N LYS A 10 -3.21 -19.30 0.47
CA LYS A 10 -4.56 -19.79 0.17
C LYS A 10 -5.08 -19.32 -1.19
N THR A 11 -4.71 -18.11 -1.60
CA THR A 11 -5.29 -17.44 -2.78
C THR A 11 -4.40 -17.57 -4.03
N VAL A 12 -3.08 -17.63 -3.84
CA VAL A 12 -2.09 -17.57 -4.91
C VAL A 12 -1.04 -18.66 -4.73
N LYS A 13 -0.75 -19.39 -5.81
CA LYS A 13 0.36 -20.35 -5.84
C LYS A 13 1.69 -19.60 -5.84
N CYS A 14 2.24 -19.35 -4.67
CA CYS A 14 3.47 -18.58 -4.49
C CYS A 14 4.33 -19.14 -3.34
N ASN A 15 5.59 -18.71 -3.31
CA ASN A 15 6.47 -18.88 -2.15
C ASN A 15 6.43 -17.59 -1.33
N VAL A 16 6.26 -17.70 -0.02
CA VAL A 16 6.24 -16.54 0.88
C VAL A 16 7.48 -16.54 1.78
N LEU A 17 8.25 -15.46 1.74
CA LEU A 17 9.39 -15.22 2.61
C LEU A 17 9.04 -14.09 3.59
N ILE A 18 9.03 -14.39 4.89
CA ILE A 18 8.84 -13.38 5.94
C ILE A 18 10.22 -12.86 6.36
N VAL A 19 10.45 -11.57 6.15
CA VAL A 19 11.70 -10.90 6.53
C VAL A 19 11.55 -10.29 7.92
N THR A 20 12.18 -10.90 8.92
CA THR A 20 12.22 -10.40 10.29
C THR A 20 13.50 -9.60 10.52
N TRP A 21 13.36 -8.43 11.14
CA TRP A 21 14.49 -7.53 11.46
C TRP A 21 14.20 -6.75 12.75
N LEU A 22 13.56 -7.44 13.71
CA LEU A 22 13.00 -6.85 14.94
C LEU A 22 14.04 -6.10 15.77
N ASP A 23 15.25 -6.66 15.92
CA ASP A 23 16.34 -6.01 16.66
C ASP A 23 16.78 -4.70 16.00
N GLY A 24 16.79 -4.67 14.66
CA GLY A 24 17.13 -3.47 13.88
C GLY A 24 16.01 -2.42 13.86
N ALA A 25 14.77 -2.82 14.10
CA ALA A 25 13.60 -1.95 14.12
C ALA A 25 13.17 -1.52 15.54
N ARG A 26 13.97 -1.87 16.56
CA ARG A 26 13.58 -1.75 17.97
C ARG A 26 13.48 -0.29 18.44
N ILE A 27 12.36 0.03 19.09
CA ILE A 27 12.08 1.29 19.81
C ILE A 27 12.97 1.39 21.08
N PRO A 28 13.41 2.59 21.52
CA PRO A 28 12.91 3.92 21.16
C PRO A 28 13.64 4.65 20.03
N ASP A 29 14.71 4.09 19.47
CA ASP A 29 15.55 4.80 18.50
C ASP A 29 14.98 4.70 17.06
N TYR A 30 13.98 5.54 16.77
CA TYR A 30 13.40 5.64 15.43
C TYR A 30 14.43 6.03 14.37
N THR A 31 15.38 6.92 14.70
CA THR A 31 16.39 7.37 13.73
C THR A 31 17.29 6.23 13.27
N ARG A 32 17.70 5.36 14.20
CA ARG A 32 18.45 4.15 13.90
C ARG A 32 17.59 3.12 13.17
N ALA A 33 16.35 2.91 13.58
CA ALA A 33 15.43 1.99 12.90
C ALA A 33 15.19 2.41 11.44
N ALA A 34 14.98 3.70 11.19
CA ALA A 34 14.85 4.27 9.85
C ALA A 34 16.14 4.08 9.04
N SER A 35 17.31 4.37 9.62
CA SER A 35 18.60 4.17 8.96
C SER A 35 18.86 2.70 8.61
N ASN A 36 18.46 1.77 9.48
CA ASN A 36 18.62 0.32 9.28
C ASN A 36 17.82 -0.21 8.09
N THR A 37 16.76 0.48 7.65
CA THR A 37 15.98 0.07 6.46
C THR A 37 16.85 -0.08 5.20
N ALA A 38 17.88 0.76 5.05
CA ALA A 38 18.83 0.67 3.95
C ALA A 38 19.64 -0.65 3.99
N MET A 39 20.12 -1.03 5.17
CA MET A 39 20.83 -2.30 5.36
C MET A 39 19.92 -3.50 5.09
N VAL A 40 18.68 -3.47 5.60
CA VAL A 40 17.69 -4.53 5.35
C VAL A 40 17.40 -4.67 3.86
N GLY A 41 17.19 -3.55 3.16
CA GLY A 41 17.00 -3.55 1.71
C GLY A 41 18.20 -4.13 0.96
N ALA A 42 19.43 -3.76 1.33
CA ALA A 42 20.65 -4.30 0.72
C ALA A 42 20.81 -5.82 0.92
N LEU A 43 20.53 -6.31 2.13
CA LEU A 43 20.58 -7.74 2.46
C LEU A 43 19.50 -8.53 1.72
N LEU A 44 18.27 -8.02 1.67
CA LEU A 44 17.17 -8.65 0.94
C LEU A 44 17.48 -8.70 -0.56
N SER A 45 18.02 -7.62 -1.13
CA SER A 45 18.47 -7.59 -2.53
C SER A 45 19.50 -8.68 -2.83
N ARG A 46 20.51 -8.85 -1.96
CA ARG A 46 21.53 -9.90 -2.11
C ARG A 46 20.94 -11.30 -2.04
N LEU A 47 20.01 -11.54 -1.11
CA LEU A 47 19.31 -12.82 -0.99
C LEU A 47 18.53 -13.14 -2.28
N LEU A 48 17.75 -12.20 -2.80
CA LEU A 48 16.96 -12.39 -4.01
C LEU A 48 17.85 -12.68 -5.24
N GLN A 49 18.98 -11.98 -5.36
CA GLN A 49 19.96 -12.26 -6.42
C GLN A 49 20.56 -13.67 -6.28
N ALA A 50 20.82 -14.14 -5.07
CA ALA A 50 21.32 -15.49 -4.84
C ALA A 50 20.25 -16.54 -5.20
N MET A 51 18.99 -16.32 -4.81
CA MET A 51 17.86 -17.19 -5.14
C MET A 51 17.63 -17.30 -6.65
N ILE A 52 17.70 -16.19 -7.39
CA ILE A 52 17.59 -16.21 -8.86
C ILE A 52 18.70 -17.07 -9.45
N ARG A 53 19.96 -16.84 -9.03
CA ARG A 53 21.12 -17.59 -9.51
C ARG A 53 21.01 -19.09 -9.25
N THR A 54 20.50 -19.50 -8.09
CA THR A 54 20.40 -20.92 -7.72
C THR A 54 19.11 -21.59 -8.18
N SER A 55 18.16 -20.83 -8.73
CA SER A 55 16.87 -21.37 -9.19
C SER A 55 16.95 -22.20 -10.47
N ASN A 56 18.08 -22.16 -11.19
CA ASN A 56 18.24 -22.74 -12.54
C ASN A 56 17.17 -22.26 -13.53
N GLY A 57 16.91 -20.94 -13.55
CA GLY A 57 15.96 -20.31 -14.46
C GLY A 57 14.48 -20.41 -14.05
N ARG A 58 14.18 -20.98 -12.87
CA ARG A 58 12.80 -21.07 -12.35
C ARG A 58 12.30 -19.80 -11.67
N LEU A 59 13.20 -18.89 -11.31
CA LEU A 59 12.90 -17.61 -10.68
C LEU A 59 13.59 -16.50 -11.46
N SER A 60 12.81 -15.54 -11.96
CA SER A 60 13.30 -14.30 -12.58
C SER A 60 12.93 -13.07 -11.75
N ALA A 61 13.55 -11.92 -12.04
CA ALA A 61 13.30 -10.67 -11.30
C ALA A 61 11.82 -10.24 -11.34
N GLU A 62 11.15 -10.42 -12.47
CA GLU A 62 9.71 -10.11 -12.66
C GLU A 62 8.78 -10.97 -11.79
N ASN A 63 9.23 -12.14 -11.32
CA ASN A 63 8.44 -13.00 -10.44
C ASN A 63 8.44 -12.52 -8.98
N ILE A 64 9.28 -11.54 -8.63
CA ILE A 64 9.46 -11.07 -7.25
C ILE A 64 8.44 -9.97 -6.94
N HIS A 65 7.69 -10.17 -5.85
CA HIS A 65 6.83 -9.17 -5.22
C HIS A 65 7.26 -8.93 -3.78
N VAL A 66 7.74 -7.73 -3.47
CA VAL A 66 8.10 -7.31 -2.11
C VAL A 66 6.97 -6.48 -1.51
N ILE A 67 6.44 -6.89 -0.36
CA ILE A 67 5.40 -6.16 0.37
C ILE A 67 6.02 -5.63 1.65
N GLY A 68 5.94 -4.31 1.87
CA GLY A 68 6.56 -3.64 3.01
C GLY A 68 5.58 -2.73 3.74
N PHE A 69 5.44 -2.92 5.05
CA PHE A 69 4.63 -2.07 5.92
C PHE A 69 5.49 -1.05 6.67
N SER A 70 5.05 0.21 6.76
CA SER A 70 5.74 1.24 7.55
C SER A 70 7.21 1.42 7.10
N LEU A 71 8.18 1.33 8.02
CA LEU A 71 9.62 1.27 7.70
C LEU A 71 9.98 0.12 6.75
N GLY A 72 9.24 -0.98 6.76
CA GLY A 72 9.37 -2.08 5.80
C GLY A 72 9.03 -1.66 4.37
N GLY A 73 8.13 -0.69 4.17
CA GLY A 73 7.86 -0.10 2.85
C GLY A 73 9.08 0.64 2.30
N GLN A 74 9.80 1.35 3.17
CA GLN A 74 11.06 2.00 2.81
C GLN A 74 12.18 0.99 2.55
N ALA A 75 12.28 -0.06 3.37
CA ALA A 75 13.21 -1.16 3.15
C ALA A 75 12.96 -1.89 1.81
N ALA A 76 11.69 -2.02 1.39
CA ALA A 76 11.33 -2.55 0.08
C ALA A 76 11.84 -1.66 -1.07
N GLY A 77 11.73 -0.33 -0.93
CA GLY A 77 12.29 0.63 -1.88
C GLY A 77 13.81 0.50 -2.00
N PHE A 78 14.53 0.43 -0.86
CA PHE A 78 15.96 0.17 -0.86
C PHE A 78 16.32 -1.17 -1.50
N CYS A 79 15.54 -2.23 -1.24
CA CYS A 79 15.74 -3.53 -1.88
C CYS A 79 15.67 -3.43 -3.41
N GLY A 80 14.64 -2.77 -3.93
CA GLY A 80 14.46 -2.54 -5.37
C GLY A 80 15.65 -1.78 -5.99
N ARG A 81 16.08 -0.68 -5.38
CA ARG A 81 17.23 0.10 -5.86
C ARG A 81 18.53 -0.66 -5.83
N HIS A 82 18.83 -1.34 -4.73
CA HIS A 82 20.03 -2.17 -4.62
C HIS A 82 20.00 -3.32 -5.65
N PHE A 83 18.84 -3.90 -5.91
CA PHE A 83 18.69 -4.94 -6.91
C PHE A 83 19.02 -4.39 -8.30
N TYR A 84 18.36 -3.29 -8.71
CA TYR A 84 18.63 -2.64 -10.00
C TYR A 84 20.08 -2.19 -10.17
N ASN A 85 20.68 -1.60 -9.14
CA ASN A 85 22.08 -1.16 -9.22
C ASN A 85 23.06 -2.32 -9.45
N ASN A 86 22.75 -3.51 -8.91
CA ASN A 86 23.61 -4.69 -9.02
C ASN A 86 23.36 -5.51 -10.29
N THR A 87 22.12 -5.55 -10.80
CA THR A 87 21.74 -6.46 -11.91
C THR A 87 21.35 -5.73 -13.18
N ARG A 88 21.05 -4.42 -13.11
CA ARG A 88 20.39 -3.62 -14.15
C ARG A 88 18.99 -4.12 -14.53
N GLU A 89 18.39 -4.95 -13.69
CA GLU A 89 17.02 -5.44 -13.82
C GLU A 89 16.16 -4.89 -12.67
N LYS A 90 14.87 -4.63 -12.95
CA LYS A 90 13.91 -4.27 -11.90
C LYS A 90 13.18 -5.51 -11.40
N ILE A 91 12.97 -5.60 -10.09
CA ILE A 91 12.04 -6.59 -9.52
C ILE A 91 10.61 -6.31 -9.98
N GLY A 92 9.78 -7.35 -10.05
CA GLY A 92 8.43 -7.27 -10.64
C GLY A 92 7.51 -6.29 -9.92
N ARG A 93 7.40 -6.37 -8.60
CA ARG A 93 6.48 -5.51 -7.85
C ARG A 93 6.97 -5.13 -6.46
N ILE A 94 6.70 -3.89 -6.06
CA ILE A 94 6.71 -3.47 -4.66
C ILE A 94 5.31 -3.00 -4.26
N THR A 95 4.79 -3.46 -3.13
CA THR A 95 3.63 -2.85 -2.49
C THR A 95 4.04 -2.17 -1.18
N GLY A 96 3.84 -0.86 -1.10
CA GLY A 96 4.04 -0.07 0.12
C GLY A 96 2.74 0.01 0.92
N LEU A 97 2.70 -0.59 2.10
CA LEU A 97 1.57 -0.51 3.02
C LEU A 97 1.87 0.59 4.05
N ASP A 98 1.23 1.73 3.85
CA ASP A 98 1.43 2.98 4.58
C ASP A 98 2.92 3.26 4.89
N PRO A 99 3.78 3.43 3.86
CA PRO A 99 5.22 3.59 4.05
C PRO A 99 5.53 4.74 5.01
N ALA A 100 6.48 4.56 5.91
CA ALA A 100 6.76 5.55 6.95
C ALA A 100 7.21 6.90 6.36
N GLY A 101 6.58 7.99 6.79
CA GLY A 101 6.88 9.36 6.37
C GLY A 101 8.09 9.98 7.06
N PRO A 102 8.22 9.94 8.40
CA PRO A 102 9.30 10.63 9.09
C PRO A 102 10.69 10.14 8.65
N LEU A 103 11.57 11.09 8.27
CA LEU A 103 12.91 10.89 7.66
C LEU A 103 12.94 10.43 6.20
N PHE A 104 11.78 10.23 5.57
CA PHE A 104 11.68 9.79 4.17
C PHE A 104 10.91 10.78 3.29
N GLU A 105 9.77 11.31 3.76
CA GLU A 105 8.94 12.27 3.02
C GLU A 105 9.77 13.44 2.46
N GLY A 106 9.61 13.73 1.17
CA GLY A 106 10.35 14.80 0.49
C GLY A 106 11.83 14.52 0.21
N THR A 107 12.33 13.33 0.53
CA THR A 107 13.71 12.93 0.25
C THR A 107 13.81 12.05 -1.00
N ASN A 108 15.00 11.98 -1.60
CA ASN A 108 15.29 11.07 -2.72
C ASN A 108 15.54 9.61 -2.28
N VAL A 109 15.40 9.30 -0.98
CA VAL A 109 15.61 7.95 -0.45
C VAL A 109 14.30 7.24 -0.08
N ALA A 110 13.16 7.93 -0.12
CA ALA A 110 11.85 7.32 0.05
C ALA A 110 11.52 6.35 -1.07
N LEU A 111 10.70 5.33 -0.79
CA LEU A 111 10.08 4.46 -1.79
C LEU A 111 9.57 5.28 -2.98
N SER A 112 9.86 4.81 -4.19
CA SER A 112 9.49 5.49 -5.43
C SER A 112 9.05 4.50 -6.50
N SER A 113 8.32 4.99 -7.50
CA SER A 113 7.94 4.21 -8.69
C SER A 113 9.14 3.65 -9.45
N SER A 114 10.33 4.22 -9.29
CA SER A 114 11.53 3.74 -9.96
C SER A 114 12.07 2.42 -9.39
N ASP A 115 11.65 2.02 -8.19
CA ASP A 115 12.27 0.92 -7.42
C ASP A 115 11.86 -0.49 -7.92
N ALA A 116 10.80 -0.61 -8.72
CA ALA A 116 10.34 -1.86 -9.32
C ALA A 116 9.67 -1.62 -10.68
N GLN A 117 9.33 -2.69 -11.40
CA GLN A 117 8.55 -2.58 -12.65
C GLN A 117 7.14 -2.03 -12.38
N TYR A 118 6.56 -2.38 -11.24
CA TYR A 118 5.29 -1.85 -10.76
C TYR A 118 5.36 -1.59 -9.25
N VAL A 119 4.85 -0.43 -8.83
CA VAL A 119 4.85 -0.01 -7.41
C VAL A 119 3.47 0.50 -7.09
N ASP A 120 2.82 -0.09 -6.11
CA ASP A 120 1.52 0.35 -5.60
C ASP A 120 1.60 0.65 -4.11
N VAL A 121 0.95 1.74 -3.68
CA VAL A 121 1.04 2.23 -2.32
C VAL A 121 -0.35 2.42 -1.73
N ILE A 122 -0.57 1.97 -0.50
CA ILE A 122 -1.82 2.20 0.23
C ILE A 122 -1.52 3.14 1.40
N HIS A 123 -2.02 4.36 1.32
CA HIS A 123 -1.89 5.38 2.36
C HIS A 123 -3.10 5.31 3.28
N THR A 124 -2.91 5.00 4.55
CA THR A 124 -3.99 4.93 5.55
C THR A 124 -3.79 5.87 6.72
N ASN A 125 -2.55 6.30 6.98
CA ASN A 125 -2.20 7.23 8.05
C ASN A 125 -1.17 8.27 7.60
N ALA A 126 -1.38 8.82 6.40
CA ALA A 126 -0.57 9.86 5.80
C ALA A 126 -0.66 11.18 6.56
N GLY A 127 0.48 11.77 6.90
CA GLY A 127 0.51 13.09 7.49
C GLY A 127 1.75 13.35 8.32
N TRP A 128 1.62 14.34 9.20
CA TRP A 128 2.71 14.73 10.08
C TRP A 128 2.69 13.96 11.39
N ILE A 129 3.88 13.59 11.87
CA ILE A 129 4.08 12.86 13.13
C ILE A 129 3.45 13.56 14.34
N PHE A 130 3.44 14.91 14.37
CA PHE A 130 2.84 15.69 15.46
C PHE A 130 1.30 15.63 15.49
N GLN A 131 0.67 15.12 14.43
CA GLN A 131 -0.76 14.81 14.36
C GLN A 131 -1.03 13.31 14.52
N TYR A 132 -0.04 12.54 15.01
CA TYR A 132 -0.11 11.08 15.11
C TYR A 132 -0.35 10.38 13.77
N ASN A 133 0.21 10.95 12.70
CA ASN A 133 0.23 10.34 11.38
C ASN A 133 1.65 9.86 11.04
N PHE A 134 1.79 8.60 10.68
CA PHE A 134 3.09 7.94 10.49
C PHE A 134 3.45 7.70 9.03
N GLY A 135 2.47 7.69 8.13
CA GLY A 135 2.65 7.39 6.71
C GLY A 135 3.10 8.60 5.88
N MET A 136 3.70 8.30 4.73
CA MET A 136 3.99 9.28 3.68
C MET A 136 2.71 9.93 3.14
N VAL A 137 2.80 11.21 2.78
CA VAL A 137 1.73 11.98 2.14
C VAL A 137 1.89 11.97 0.63
N GLY A 138 3.11 12.20 0.16
CA GLY A 138 3.43 12.25 -1.25
C GLY A 138 3.25 10.91 -1.95
N LYS A 139 3.13 10.97 -3.28
CA LYS A 139 3.11 9.79 -4.14
C LYS A 139 4.45 9.06 -4.02
N ALA A 140 4.38 7.75 -3.89
CA ALA A 140 5.55 6.86 -3.86
C ALA A 140 5.43 5.72 -4.89
N GLY A 141 4.28 5.56 -5.54
CA GLY A 141 4.02 4.48 -6.49
C GLY A 141 3.86 4.90 -7.94
N HIS A 142 3.69 3.89 -8.79
CA HIS A 142 2.99 4.03 -10.06
C HIS A 142 1.48 4.26 -9.83
N VAL A 143 0.98 3.74 -8.70
CA VAL A 143 -0.40 3.85 -8.24
C VAL A 143 -0.38 4.11 -6.73
N ASP A 144 -1.10 5.13 -6.28
CA ASP A 144 -1.17 5.51 -4.86
C ASP A 144 -2.65 5.55 -4.45
N PHE A 145 -3.03 4.69 -3.51
CA PHE A 145 -4.38 4.58 -2.98
C PHE A 145 -4.51 5.32 -1.66
N TYR A 146 -5.56 6.12 -1.52
CA TYR A 146 -5.87 6.88 -0.31
C TYR A 146 -7.28 6.53 0.20
N PRO A 147 -7.48 5.31 0.74
CA PRO A 147 -8.73 4.92 1.38
C PRO A 147 -9.14 5.93 2.45
N ASN A 148 -10.39 6.39 2.37
CA ASN A 148 -10.97 7.37 3.29
C ASN A 148 -10.17 8.69 3.33
N GLY A 149 -9.46 9.02 2.26
CA GLY A 149 -8.62 10.23 2.16
C GLY A 149 -7.20 10.02 2.70
N GLY A 150 -6.90 8.81 3.15
CA GLY A 150 -5.55 8.32 3.46
C GLY A 150 -4.93 8.80 4.77
N LYS A 151 -5.66 9.51 5.64
CA LYS A 151 -5.14 10.02 6.93
C LYS A 151 -5.68 9.29 8.16
N GLY A 152 -7.00 9.18 8.25
CA GLY A 152 -7.69 8.55 9.37
C GLY A 152 -8.68 7.54 8.84
N GLN A 153 -8.70 6.35 9.43
CA GLN A 153 -9.52 5.25 8.95
C GLN A 153 -10.78 5.10 9.81
N PRO A 154 -11.94 4.81 9.21
CA PRO A 154 -13.16 4.51 9.96
C PRO A 154 -12.90 3.40 10.98
N GLY A 155 -13.41 3.59 12.20
CA GLY A 155 -13.23 2.66 13.32
C GLY A 155 -11.92 2.82 14.08
N CYS A 156 -11.01 3.71 13.66
CA CYS A 156 -9.79 4.03 14.40
C CYS A 156 -9.97 5.29 15.24
N ASN A 157 -9.81 5.13 16.56
CA ASN A 157 -9.74 6.26 17.49
C ASN A 157 -8.28 6.44 17.95
N ASN A 158 -7.65 7.53 17.50
CA ASN A 158 -6.25 7.82 17.79
C ASN A 158 -5.98 8.07 19.29
N ASP A 159 -7.00 8.36 20.10
CA ASP A 159 -6.86 8.49 21.55
C ASP A 159 -6.64 7.13 22.25
N VAL A 160 -7.01 6.03 21.59
CA VAL A 160 -6.95 4.66 22.14
C VAL A 160 -5.86 3.84 21.47
N ASP A 161 -5.74 3.94 20.15
CA ASP A 161 -4.73 3.23 19.37
C ASP A 161 -4.15 4.15 18.29
N LEU A 162 -3.01 4.75 18.63
CA LEU A 162 -2.24 5.61 17.72
C LEU A 162 -1.82 4.87 16.44
N GLY A 163 -1.70 3.54 16.47
CA GLY A 163 -1.28 2.71 15.34
C GLY A 163 -2.43 2.12 14.52
N CYS A 164 -3.70 2.35 14.88
CA CYS A 164 -4.85 1.72 14.22
C CYS A 164 -4.93 2.11 12.74
N SER A 165 -4.93 3.42 12.45
CA SER A 165 -5.02 3.92 11.08
C SER A 165 -3.80 3.49 10.26
N HIS A 166 -2.61 3.43 10.89
CA HIS A 166 -1.39 2.97 10.24
C HIS A 166 -1.50 1.49 9.85
N SER A 167 -1.91 0.64 10.79
CA SER A 167 -2.04 -0.81 10.59
C SER A 167 -3.18 -1.20 9.65
N ARG A 168 -4.16 -0.31 9.40
CA ARG A 168 -5.28 -0.56 8.48
C ARG A 168 -4.81 -0.91 7.06
N ALA A 169 -3.68 -0.38 6.59
CA ALA A 169 -3.14 -0.75 5.27
C ALA A 169 -2.89 -2.26 5.14
N ILE A 170 -2.46 -2.93 6.22
CA ILE A 170 -2.27 -4.39 6.25
C ILE A 170 -3.62 -5.10 6.09
N GLN A 171 -4.62 -4.69 6.88
CA GLN A 171 -5.94 -5.29 6.88
C GLN A 171 -6.63 -5.16 5.51
N LEU A 172 -6.59 -3.97 4.92
CA LEU A 172 -7.15 -3.70 3.60
C LEU A 172 -6.47 -4.52 2.51
N PHE A 173 -5.14 -4.68 2.57
CA PHE A 173 -4.42 -5.53 1.63
C PHE A 173 -4.79 -7.01 1.78
N ILE A 174 -4.87 -7.52 3.02
CA ILE A 174 -5.28 -8.91 3.29
C ILE A 174 -6.71 -9.15 2.79
N GLU A 175 -7.66 -8.26 3.09
CA GLU A 175 -9.03 -8.42 2.62
C GLU A 175 -9.12 -8.35 1.09
N SER A 176 -8.28 -7.55 0.41
CA SER A 176 -8.25 -7.51 -1.07
C SER A 176 -7.87 -8.85 -1.72
N LEU A 177 -7.23 -9.76 -0.98
CA LEU A 177 -6.93 -11.11 -1.43
C LEU A 177 -8.13 -12.05 -1.27
N THR A 178 -8.83 -11.94 -0.14
CA THR A 178 -9.82 -12.94 0.30
C THR A 178 -11.26 -12.58 -0.04
N SER A 179 -11.53 -11.29 -0.29
CA SER A 179 -12.87 -10.77 -0.59
C SER A 179 -13.15 -10.82 -2.08
N GLU A 180 -14.41 -11.10 -2.43
CA GLU A 180 -14.93 -10.94 -3.80
C GLU A 180 -15.08 -9.47 -4.20
N CYS A 181 -15.03 -8.56 -3.23
CA CYS A 181 -15.17 -7.13 -3.44
C CYS A 181 -13.85 -6.53 -3.99
N PRO A 182 -13.88 -5.78 -5.10
CA PRO A 182 -12.66 -5.40 -5.83
C PRO A 182 -11.87 -4.25 -5.20
N PHE A 183 -12.34 -3.67 -4.10
CA PHE A 183 -11.87 -2.37 -3.58
C PHE A 183 -11.69 -1.34 -4.70
N ALA A 184 -12.78 -1.12 -5.45
CA ALA A 184 -12.78 -0.19 -6.57
C ALA A 184 -12.44 1.22 -6.08
N ALA A 185 -11.39 1.79 -6.68
CA ALA A 185 -10.86 3.11 -6.38
C ALA A 185 -10.84 3.95 -7.66
N TYR A 186 -11.09 5.25 -7.49
CA TYR A 186 -11.30 6.17 -8.61
C TYR A 186 -10.30 7.32 -8.53
N PRO A 187 -9.87 7.87 -9.68
CA PRO A 187 -9.07 9.08 -9.68
C PRO A 187 -9.96 10.24 -9.21
N CYS A 188 -9.45 11.10 -8.33
CA CYS A 188 -10.22 12.24 -7.80
C CYS A 188 -9.49 13.58 -7.90
N GLY A 189 -8.50 13.71 -8.80
CA GLY A 189 -7.65 14.91 -8.84
C GLY A 189 -7.03 15.19 -7.46
N SER A 190 -6.98 16.45 -7.04
CA SER A 190 -6.52 16.86 -5.70
C SER A 190 -7.63 16.87 -4.64
N ASP A 191 -8.87 16.50 -4.98
CA ASP A 191 -10.03 16.71 -4.12
C ASP A 191 -10.79 15.41 -3.83
N TRP A 192 -10.38 14.77 -2.74
CA TRP A 192 -11.06 13.60 -2.19
C TRP A 192 -12.44 13.91 -1.60
N THR A 193 -12.69 15.15 -1.17
CA THR A 193 -13.94 15.50 -0.48
C THR A 193 -15.14 15.40 -1.40
N HIS A 194 -14.92 15.60 -2.69
CA HIS A 194 -15.85 15.35 -3.78
C HIS A 194 -15.64 13.96 -4.39
N LEU A 195 -15.66 12.95 -3.53
CA LEU A 195 -15.86 11.55 -3.87
C LEU A 195 -17.18 11.22 -4.60
N VAL A 196 -17.85 12.23 -5.10
CA VAL A 196 -18.75 12.10 -6.22
C VAL A 196 -17.82 12.29 -7.42
N GLY A 197 -17.28 11.18 -7.95
CA GLY A 197 -16.82 11.21 -9.35
C GLY A 197 -17.89 11.96 -10.14
N ARG A 198 -17.51 12.86 -11.04
CA ARG A 198 -18.46 13.85 -11.62
C ARG A 198 -19.64 13.20 -12.36
N GLY A 199 -19.68 11.87 -12.43
CA GLY A 199 -20.67 11.12 -13.15
C GLY A 199 -20.42 11.19 -14.64
N ASP A 200 -19.28 11.76 -15.06
CA ASP A 200 -18.88 11.75 -16.44
C ASP A 200 -18.44 10.33 -16.79
N GLU A 201 -18.92 9.81 -17.92
CA GLU A 201 -18.57 8.47 -18.45
C GLU A 201 -17.04 8.26 -18.51
N ALA A 202 -16.27 9.36 -18.53
CA ALA A 202 -14.83 9.43 -18.49
C ALA A 202 -14.15 9.28 -17.10
N ASP A 203 -14.86 9.04 -16.01
CA ASP A 203 -14.21 8.68 -14.72
C ASP A 203 -14.16 7.15 -14.52
N TRP A 204 -15.00 6.39 -15.25
CA TRP A 204 -15.27 4.96 -15.03
C TRP A 204 -14.27 4.01 -15.71
N TRP A 205 -13.83 4.36 -16.92
CA TRP A 205 -12.76 3.67 -17.66
C TRP A 205 -11.36 3.78 -17.01
N CYS A 206 -11.21 4.60 -15.97
CA CYS A 206 -9.95 4.80 -15.25
C CYS A 206 -9.96 4.18 -13.84
N SER A 207 -10.95 3.37 -13.47
CA SER A 207 -10.99 2.73 -12.15
C SER A 207 -9.79 1.79 -11.92
N GLN A 208 -9.47 1.59 -10.63
CA GLN A 208 -8.33 0.80 -10.20
C GLN A 208 -8.73 -0.07 -9.00
N LYS A 209 -8.18 -1.28 -8.90
CA LYS A 209 -8.44 -2.19 -7.78
C LYS A 209 -7.37 -1.98 -6.72
N MET A 210 -7.74 -1.52 -5.52
CA MET A 210 -6.77 -1.40 -4.43
C MET A 210 -6.34 -2.79 -3.93
N GLY A 211 -5.06 -2.91 -3.57
CA GLY A 211 -4.51 -4.10 -2.95
C GLY A 211 -3.91 -5.10 -3.95
N TYR A 212 -4.03 -6.39 -3.66
CA TYR A 212 -3.26 -7.41 -4.39
C TYR A 212 -3.53 -7.41 -5.90
N TRP A 213 -4.76 -7.12 -6.33
CA TRP A 213 -5.14 -7.17 -7.74
C TRP A 213 -4.82 -5.89 -8.54
N SER A 214 -4.20 -4.87 -7.94
CA SER A 214 -3.96 -3.58 -8.61
C SER A 214 -3.15 -3.69 -9.91
N LYS A 215 -2.17 -4.61 -9.96
CA LYS A 215 -1.32 -4.81 -11.14
C LYS A 215 -2.09 -5.27 -12.39
N THR A 216 -3.32 -5.77 -12.21
CA THR A 216 -4.18 -6.24 -13.32
C THR A 216 -4.86 -5.11 -14.07
N GLN A 217 -4.74 -3.88 -13.60
CA GLN A 217 -5.39 -2.71 -14.18
C GLN A 217 -4.37 -1.69 -14.70
N GLN A 218 -4.81 -0.87 -15.64
CA GLN A 218 -3.95 0.09 -16.34
C GLN A 218 -3.88 1.45 -15.66
N GLY A 219 -4.79 1.78 -14.73
CA GLY A 219 -4.80 3.06 -14.03
C GLY A 219 -3.48 3.39 -13.35
N ARG A 220 -3.03 4.64 -13.47
CA ARG A 220 -1.79 5.18 -12.88
C ARG A 220 -2.07 6.52 -12.20
N GLY A 221 -1.33 6.83 -11.13
CA GLY A 221 -1.53 8.03 -10.33
C GLY A 221 -2.32 7.77 -9.04
N GLN A 222 -3.06 8.78 -8.59
CA GLN A 222 -3.73 8.74 -7.29
C GLN A 222 -5.15 8.24 -7.44
N PHE A 223 -5.52 7.32 -6.56
CA PHE A 223 -6.83 6.71 -6.49
C PHE A 223 -7.34 6.77 -5.08
N PHE A 224 -8.65 6.83 -4.96
CA PHE A 224 -9.27 6.95 -3.67
C PHE A 224 -10.58 6.14 -3.62
N LEU A 225 -10.94 5.68 -2.43
CA LEU A 225 -12.08 4.79 -2.16
C LEU A 225 -12.55 4.85 -0.70
N ARG A 226 -13.80 4.51 -0.42
CA ARG A 226 -14.31 4.40 0.96
C ARG A 226 -14.22 2.96 1.45
N THR A 227 -14.08 2.81 2.76
CA THR A 227 -14.14 1.50 3.43
C THR A 227 -15.04 1.60 4.66
N ASN A 228 -15.55 0.46 5.13
CA ASN A 228 -16.26 0.38 6.41
C ASN A 228 -15.30 0.58 7.60
N ASP A 229 -15.87 0.74 8.79
CA ASP A 229 -15.17 0.86 10.06
C ASP A 229 -14.73 -0.49 10.64
N ARG A 230 -15.37 -1.58 10.20
CA ARG A 230 -15.11 -2.98 10.60
C ARG A 230 -15.11 -3.90 9.39
N GLU A 231 -14.56 -5.11 9.56
CA GLU A 231 -14.59 -6.15 8.53
C GLU A 231 -16.03 -6.61 8.22
N PRO A 232 -16.38 -6.88 6.95
CA PRO A 232 -15.57 -6.60 5.76
C PRO A 232 -15.44 -5.09 5.50
N TYR A 233 -14.21 -4.60 5.38
CA TYR A 233 -13.90 -3.20 5.09
C TYR A 233 -14.30 -2.81 3.68
N CYS A 234 -14.25 -3.74 2.73
CA CYS A 234 -14.67 -3.47 1.37
C CYS A 234 -16.18 -3.21 1.33
N ILE A 235 -16.54 -2.03 0.83
CA ILE A 235 -17.94 -1.69 0.59
C ILE A 235 -18.37 -2.38 -0.71
N LYS A 236 -19.11 -3.49 -0.56
CA LYS A 236 -19.82 -4.10 -1.69
C LYS A 236 -20.78 -3.06 -2.24
N SER A 237 -20.80 -2.88 -3.56
CA SER A 237 -21.78 -2.03 -4.24
C SER A 237 -23.17 -2.67 -4.08
N THR A 238 -23.79 -2.42 -2.94
CA THR A 238 -25.20 -2.71 -2.66
C THR A 238 -25.85 -1.38 -2.32
N GLN A 239 -26.88 -1.06 -3.10
CA GLN A 239 -27.74 0.12 -2.98
C GLN A 239 -28.03 0.50 -1.52
N THR A 240 -27.29 1.47 -0.99
CA THR A 240 -27.74 2.18 0.21
C THR A 240 -27.33 3.62 0.07
N LEU A 241 -28.32 4.48 -0.23
CA LEU A 241 -28.22 5.90 0.01
C LEU A 241 -27.98 6.08 1.52
N ILE A 242 -26.73 6.22 1.95
CA ILE A 242 -26.46 6.58 3.34
C ILE A 242 -26.77 8.07 3.47
N GLN A 243 -27.89 8.38 4.14
CA GLN A 243 -28.09 9.71 4.71
C GLN A 243 -27.04 9.89 5.82
N ASP A 244 -25.96 10.56 5.49
CA ASP A 244 -25.05 11.11 6.50
C ASP A 244 -25.75 12.32 7.14
N SER A 245 -26.24 12.17 8.36
CA SER A 245 -26.91 13.23 9.11
C SER A 245 -26.00 14.43 9.41
N SER A 246 -24.69 14.32 9.18
CA SER A 246 -23.73 15.43 9.30
C SER A 246 -23.60 16.28 8.03
N ARG A 247 -24.14 15.84 6.88
CA ARG A 247 -24.01 16.56 5.60
C ARG A 247 -25.34 16.56 4.84
N LYS A 248 -25.92 17.76 4.64
CA LYS A 248 -27.19 17.97 3.95
C LYS A 248 -27.17 17.38 2.52
N GLY A 249 -27.75 16.20 2.34
CA GLY A 249 -28.24 15.72 1.03
C GLY A 249 -28.00 14.23 0.75
N PRO A 250 -28.90 13.56 0.00
CA PRO A 250 -28.67 12.19 -0.48
C PRO A 250 -27.58 12.20 -1.56
N PHE A 251 -26.61 11.28 -1.46
CA PHE A 251 -25.57 11.11 -2.46
C PHE A 251 -25.89 9.93 -3.37
N PRO A 252 -25.91 10.12 -4.70
CA PRO A 252 -25.97 8.99 -5.63
C PRO A 252 -24.64 8.22 -5.60
N VAL A 253 -24.74 6.90 -5.57
CA VAL A 253 -23.64 5.95 -5.81
C VAL A 253 -23.99 5.16 -7.09
N PRO A 254 -23.39 5.43 -8.26
CA PRO A 254 -23.61 4.65 -9.51
C PRO A 254 -22.44 3.65 -9.73
N LEU A 255 -22.52 2.39 -10.20
CA LEU A 255 -23.11 1.72 -11.40
C LEU A 255 -22.51 2.26 -12.72
N ARG A 256 -21.76 1.53 -13.57
CA ARG A 256 -21.74 0.11 -13.99
C ARG A 256 -20.31 -0.40 -14.18
#